data_AF-F5P460-F1
#
_entry.id   AF-F5P460-F1
#
_cell.length_a   1.000
_cell.length_b   1.000
_cell.length_c   1.000
_cell.angle_alpha   90.00
_cell.angle_beta   90.00
_cell.angle_gamma   90.00
#
_symmetry.space_group_name_H-M   'P 1'
#
loop_
_entity.id
_entity.type
_entity.pdbx_description
1 polymer ?
#
loop_
_entity_poly.entity_id
_entity_poly.type
_entity_poly.pdbx_seq_one_letter_code
_entity_poly.pdbx_strand_id
1 'polypeptide(L)'
;MHEAVHEPSVAKLADSIGNGKTLAKAIASHHTTIEDVGKIANEAKVKKLILSHLVPITVPDETWKQEAQKTIQALSSLVMKI
;
A
#
# COMPACT_ATOMS: atom_id res chain seq x y z
N MET A 1 -8.58 -1.19 9.49
CA MET A 1 -8.15 -0.02 8.69
C MET A 1 -6.65 -0.06 8.70
N HIS A 2 -6.02 -0.01 7.53
CA HIS A 2 -4.56 -0.16 7.41
C HIS A 2 -3.96 0.95 6.56
N GLU A 3 -2.80 1.44 6.96
CA GLU A 3 -1.98 2.33 6.14
C GLU A 3 -1.13 1.53 5.15
N ALA A 4 -0.90 2.06 3.95
CA ALA A 4 -0.19 1.30 2.93
C ALA A 4 0.84 2.12 2.16
N VAL A 5 2.00 1.51 1.94
CA VAL A 5 3.01 2.01 1.00
C VAL A 5 3.01 1.20 -0.29
N HIS A 6 3.11 1.91 -1.42
CA HIS A 6 3.39 1.32 -2.73
C HIS A 6 4.86 1.56 -3.08
N GLU A 7 5.71 0.61 -2.68
CA GLU A 7 7.17 0.73 -2.78
C GLU A 7 7.69 1.07 -4.18
N PRO A 8 7.15 0.52 -5.29
CA PRO A 8 7.60 0.90 -6.63
C PRO A 8 7.41 2.39 -6.94
N SER A 9 6.36 3.00 -6.40
CA SER A 9 6.12 4.44 -6.59
C SER A 9 6.96 5.30 -5.66
N VAL A 10 7.27 4.81 -4.45
CA VAL A 10 8.25 5.47 -3.56
C VAL A 10 9.64 5.48 -4.18
N ALA A 11 10.07 4.38 -4.81
CA ALA A 11 11.35 4.31 -5.51
C ALA A 11 11.43 5.35 -6.63
N LYS A 12 10.39 5.44 -7.47
CA LYS A 12 10.31 6.47 -8.53
C LYS A 12 10.34 7.90 -7.99
N LEU A 13 9.64 8.15 -6.88
CA LEU A 13 9.68 9.46 -6.23
C LEU A 13 11.08 9.78 -5.69
N ALA A 14 11.74 8.80 -5.08
CA ALA A 14 13.09 8.94 -4.56
C ALA A 14 14.10 9.32 -5.66
N ASP A 15 13.97 8.78 -6.88
CA ASP A 15 14.85 9.13 -8.00
C ASP A 15 14.76 10.60 -8.41
N SER A 16 13.65 11.28 -8.10
CA SER A 16 13.45 12.71 -8.39
C SER A 16 13.91 13.68 -7.29
N ILE A 17 14.42 13.17 -6.16
CA ILE A 17 14.71 13.97 -4.96
C ILE A 17 16.17 13.77 -4.51
N GLY A 18 16.88 14.87 -4.21
CA GLY A 18 18.30 14.82 -3.82
C GLY A 18 18.63 13.94 -2.60
N ASN A 19 17.68 13.75 -1.68
CA ASN A 19 17.81 12.85 -0.52
C ASN A 19 16.99 11.53 -0.65
N GLY A 20 16.62 11.15 -1.87
CA GLY A 20 15.62 10.11 -2.14
C GLY A 20 15.86 8.77 -1.45
N LYS A 21 17.12 8.31 -1.34
CA LYS A 21 17.46 7.06 -0.63
C LYS A 21 17.05 7.11 0.86
N THR A 22 17.29 8.24 1.51
CA THR A 22 16.90 8.44 2.91
C THR A 22 15.39 8.49 3.05
N LEU A 23 14.71 9.18 2.13
CA LEU A 23 13.24 9.24 2.09
C LEU A 23 12.62 7.84 1.89
N ALA A 24 13.07 7.08 0.90
CA ALA A 24 12.56 5.74 0.62
C ALA A 24 12.74 4.81 1.82
N LYS A 25 13.93 4.84 2.44
CA LYS A 25 14.20 4.07 3.66
C LYS A 25 13.27 4.47 4.80
N ALA A 26 13.07 5.77 5.02
CA ALA A 26 12.18 6.26 6.07
C ALA A 26 10.72 5.85 5.81
N ILE A 27 10.23 5.90 4.57
CA ILE A 27 8.86 5.46 4.26
C ILE A 27 8.74 3.95 4.53
N ALA A 28 9.65 3.14 4.00
CA ALA A 28 9.63 1.69 4.16
C ALA A 28 9.73 1.25 5.63
N SER A 29 10.43 1.99 6.49
CA SER A 29 10.56 1.64 7.92
C SER A 29 9.34 1.99 8.78
N HIS A 30 8.38 2.77 8.26
CA HIS A 30 7.24 3.26 9.05
C HIS A 30 5.88 2.85 8.48
N HIS A 31 5.84 2.16 7.33
CA HIS A 31 4.58 1.75 6.68
C HIS A 31 4.58 0.26 6.40
N THR A 32 3.37 -0.30 6.24
CA THR A 32 3.20 -1.66 5.73
C THR A 32 3.07 -1.63 4.21
N THR A 33 3.75 -2.53 3.50
CA THR A 33 3.63 -2.63 2.03
C THR A 33 2.21 -3.07 1.65
N ILE A 34 1.67 -2.57 0.53
CA ILE A 34 0.33 -2.97 0.07
C ILE A 34 0.21 -4.50 -0.15
N GLU A 35 1.30 -5.15 -0.53
CA GLU A 35 1.36 -6.60 -0.68
C GLU A 35 1.16 -7.30 0.67
N ASP A 36 1.88 -6.86 1.71
CA ASP A 36 1.78 -7.42 3.05
C ASP A 36 0.44 -7.09 3.71
N VAL A 37 -0.13 -5.91 3.44
CA VAL A 37 -1.52 -5.60 3.86
C VAL A 37 -2.49 -6.65 3.30
N GLY A 38 -2.35 -7.02 2.02
CA GLY A 38 -3.19 -8.04 1.41
C GLY A 38 -2.97 -9.44 1.99
N LYS A 39 -1.71 -9.82 2.28
CA LYS A 39 -1.39 -11.09 2.98
C LYS A 39 -2.04 -11.13 4.36
N ILE A 40 -1.86 -10.08 5.17
CA ILE A 40 -2.46 -9.96 6.51
C ILE A 40 -3.97 -10.05 6.43
N ALA A 41 -4.61 -9.35 5.49
CA ALA A 41 -6.06 -9.39 5.31
C ALA A 41 -6.55 -10.80 4.95
N ASN A 42 -5.81 -11.51 4.09
CA ASN A 42 -6.12 -12.87 3.68
C ASN A 42 -5.98 -13.86 4.84
N GLU A 43 -4.88 -13.80 5.59
CA GLU A 43 -4.62 -14.63 6.78
C GLU A 43 -5.67 -14.39 7.87
N ALA A 44 -6.04 -13.13 8.10
CA ALA A 44 -7.07 -12.75 9.06
C ALA A 44 -8.51 -13.05 8.57
N LYS A 45 -8.69 -13.48 7.31
CA LYS A 45 -9.99 -13.79 6.70
C LYS A 45 -11.00 -12.66 6.86
N VAL A 46 -10.55 -11.41 6.76
CA VAL A 46 -11.43 -10.25 6.89
C VAL A 46 -12.39 -10.20 5.71
N LYS A 47 -13.66 -9.87 5.96
CA LYS A 47 -14.66 -9.75 4.89
C LYS A 47 -14.53 -8.44 4.10
N LYS A 48 -13.90 -7.43 4.73
CA LYS A 48 -13.73 -6.07 4.21
C LYS A 48 -12.37 -5.52 4.64
N LEU A 49 -11.60 -5.07 3.67
CA LEU A 49 -10.37 -4.30 3.89
C LEU A 49 -10.65 -2.82 3.63
N ILE A 50 -10.20 -1.96 4.54
CA ILE A 50 -10.24 -0.50 4.39
C ILE A 50 -8.81 0.02 4.41
N LEU A 51 -8.37 0.57 3.27
CA LEU A 51 -7.08 1.25 3.15
C LEU A 51 -7.25 2.74 3.45
N SER A 52 -6.30 3.29 4.17
CA SER A 52 -6.17 4.72 4.44
C SER A 52 -4.69 5.11 4.42
N HIS A 53 -4.37 6.40 4.54
CA HIS A 53 -3.00 6.92 4.61
C HIS A 53 -2.07 6.27 3.56
N LEU A 54 -2.34 6.57 2.29
CA LEU A 54 -1.69 5.94 1.14
C LEU A 54 -0.43 6.70 0.72
N VAL A 55 0.68 5.98 0.61
CA VAL A 55 1.99 6.58 0.33
C VAL A 55 2.67 5.94 -0.89
N PRO A 56 2.98 6.71 -1.95
CA PRO A 56 2.71 8.14 -2.12
C PRO A 56 1.27 8.41 -2.62
N ILE A 57 0.75 9.61 -2.37
CA ILE A 57 -0.58 10.05 -2.82
C ILE A 57 -0.75 10.11 -4.35
N THR A 58 0.36 10.04 -5.10
CA THR A 58 0.36 10.09 -6.57
C THR A 58 -0.05 8.77 -7.22
N VAL A 59 -0.24 7.70 -6.44
CA VAL A 59 -0.67 6.40 -6.95
C VAL A 59 -2.19 6.38 -7.10
N PRO A 60 -2.72 6.09 -8.31
CA PRO A 60 -4.17 6.00 -8.53
C PRO A 60 -4.83 4.92 -7.67
N ASP A 61 -6.05 5.18 -7.24
CA ASP A 61 -6.88 4.27 -6.42
C ASP A 61 -6.95 2.84 -6.96
N GLU A 62 -7.11 2.71 -8.28
CA GLU A 62 -7.20 1.41 -8.93
C GLU A 62 -5.91 0.59 -8.78
N THR A 63 -4.74 1.22 -8.73
CA THR A 63 -3.47 0.52 -8.50
C THR A 63 -3.44 -0.09 -7.10
N TRP A 64 -3.86 0.64 -6.06
CA TRP A 64 -3.92 0.11 -4.70
C TRP A 64 -4.84 -1.10 -4.58
N LYS A 65 -5.99 -1.04 -5.26
CA LYS A 65 -6.94 -2.15 -5.31
C LYS A 65 -6.35 -3.37 -5.99
N GLN A 66 -5.72 -3.20 -7.15
CA GLN A 66 -5.10 -4.30 -7.89
C GLN A 66 -3.97 -4.95 -7.09
N GLU A 67 -3.08 -4.16 -6.49
CA GLU A 67 -1.97 -4.68 -5.70
C GLU A 67 -2.46 -5.44 -4.45
N ALA A 68 -3.45 -4.90 -3.71
CA ALA A 68 -4.04 -5.62 -2.58
C ALA A 68 -4.71 -6.94 -2.99
N GLN A 69 -5.35 -6.97 -4.17
CA GLN A 69 -6.04 -8.15 -4.67
C GLN A 69 -5.11 -9.27 -5.10
N LYS A 70 -3.84 -8.99 -5.46
CA LYS A 70 -2.88 -10.03 -5.83
C LYS A 70 -2.65 -11.06 -4.72
N THR A 71 -2.73 -10.62 -3.45
CA THR A 71 -2.46 -11.47 -2.28
C THR A 71 -3.71 -11.87 -1.51
N ILE A 72 -4.90 -11.41 -1.94
CA ILE A 72 -6.18 -11.71 -1.31
C ILE A 72 -6.97 -12.70 -2.16
N GLN A 73 -7.35 -13.84 -1.58
CA GLN A 73 -8.15 -14.86 -2.27
C GLN A 73 -9.66 -14.74 -2.04
N ALA A 74 -10.12 -14.05 -0.98
CA ALA A 74 -11.52 -14.16 -0.51
C ALA A 74 -12.17 -12.85 -0.02
N LEU A 75 -11.94 -11.70 -0.67
CA LEU A 75 -12.66 -10.46 -0.32
C LEU A 75 -14.02 -10.34 -1.00
N SER A 76 -15.04 -10.02 -0.21
CA SER A 76 -16.36 -9.61 -0.71
C SER A 76 -16.44 -8.12 -1.08
N SER A 77 -15.56 -7.27 -0.51
CA SER A 77 -15.45 -5.85 -0.87
C SER A 77 -14.12 -5.22 -0.41
N LEU A 78 -13.57 -4.31 -1.22
CA LEU A 78 -12.45 -3.42 -0.86
C LEU A 78 -12.95 -1.98 -0.90
N VAL A 79 -12.63 -1.17 0.12
CA VAL A 79 -13.01 0.24 0.18
C VAL A 79 -11.80 1.10 0.51
N MET A 80 -11.58 2.16 -0.27
CA MET A 80 -10.56 3.17 0.02
C MET A 80 -11.16 4.36 0.75
N LYS A 81 -10.44 4.88 1.74
CA LYS A 81 -10.72 6.15 2.39
C LYS A 81 -9.44 6.98 2.44
N ILE A 82 -9.40 8.00 1.59
CA ILE A 82 -8.42 9.10 1.62
C ILE A 82 -8.64 9.94 2.88
#